data_AF-A0AB34S5K3-F1
#
_entry.id   AF-A0AB34S5K3-F1
#
_cell.length_a   1.000
_cell.length_b   1.000
_cell.length_c   1.000
_cell.angle_alpha   90.00
_cell.angle_beta   90.00
_cell.angle_gamma   90.00
#
_symmetry.space_group_name_H-M   'P 1'
#
loop_
_entity.id
_entity.type
_entity.pdbx_description
1 polymer ?
#
loop_
_entity_poly.entity_id
_entity_poly.type
_entity_poly.pdbx_seq_one_letter_code
_entity_poly.pdbx_strand_id
1 'polypeptide(L)' 'MSLYHYLAIYIAGFIAMFALLVRGDRVHGLEFDLADTLITSFLWPFYSVAIICIEIYERFKQNRH' A
#
# COMPACT_ATOMS: atom_id res chain seq x y z
N MET A 1 11.59 -17.74 -12.40
CA MET A 1 11.65 -16.59 -11.47
C MET A 1 12.57 -16.96 -10.32
N SER A 2 13.73 -16.29 -10.22
CA SER A 2 14.73 -16.53 -9.16
C SER A 2 14.33 -15.79 -7.87
N LEU A 3 14.81 -16.25 -6.72
CA LEU A 3 14.61 -15.61 -5.40
C LEU A 3 14.94 -14.11 -5.43
N TYR A 4 15.97 -13.71 -6.19
CA TYR A 4 16.34 -12.30 -6.38
C TYR A 4 15.26 -11.45 -7.06
N HIS A 5 14.44 -12.03 -7.94
CA HIS A 5 13.35 -11.29 -8.59
C HIS A 5 12.22 -11.00 -7.60
N TYR A 6 11.86 -11.97 -6.75
CA TYR A 6 10.87 -11.76 -5.70
C TYR A 6 11.33 -10.72 -4.67
N LEU A 7 12.62 -10.77 -4.31
CA LEU A 7 13.22 -9.78 -3.42
C LEU A 7 13.19 -8.37 -4.04
N ALA A 8 13.51 -8.24 -5.33
CA ALA A 8 13.47 -6.95 -6.03
C ALA A 8 12.05 -6.37 -6.07
N ILE A 9 11.03 -7.19 -6.34
CA ILE A 9 9.62 -6.76 -6.31
C ILE A 9 9.24 -6.31 -4.90
N TYR A 10 9.63 -7.07 -3.87
CA TYR A 10 9.33 -6.74 -2.49
C TYR A 10 9.94 -5.40 -2.07
N ILE A 11 11.21 -5.16 -2.41
CA ILE A 11 11.90 -3.89 -2.13
C ILE A 11 11.25 -2.74 -2.90
N ALA A 12 10.93 -2.92 -4.18
CA ALA A 12 10.30 -1.88 -4.99
C ALA A 12 8.92 -1.49 -4.44
N GLY A 13 8.10 -2.47 -4.05
CA GLY A 13 6.80 -2.22 -3.44
C GLY A 13 6.90 -1.52 -2.08
N PHE A 14 7.88 -1.92 -1.26
CA PHE A 14 8.17 -1.24 0.00
C PHE A 14 8.52 0.24 -0.21
N ILE A 15 9.45 0.54 -1.11
CA ILE A 15 9.88 1.92 -1.41
C ILE A 15 8.69 2.74 -1.93
N ALA A 16 7.89 2.18 -2.82
CA ALA A 16 6.71 2.85 -3.37
C ALA A 16 5.69 3.17 -2.27
N MET A 17 5.35 2.20 -1.42
CA MET A 17 4.40 2.39 -0.32
C MET A 17 4.91 3.42 0.69
N PHE A 18 6.19 3.35 1.06
CA PHE A 18 6.82 4.30 1.97
C PHE A 18 6.75 5.73 1.42
N ALA A 19 7.10 5.92 0.14
CA ALA A 19 7.03 7.23 -0.50
C ALA A 19 5.59 7.77 -0.59
N LEU A 20 4.60 6.89 -0.82
CA LEU A 20 3.18 7.27 -0.85
C LEU A 20 2.68 7.70 0.53
N LEU A 21 3.05 6.98 1.59
CA LEU A 21 2.67 7.32 2.97
C LEU A 21 3.29 8.65 3.41
N VAL A 22 4.61 8.82 3.23
CA VAL A 22 5.30 10.10 3.53
C VAL A 22 4.67 11.26 2.76
N ARG A 23 4.34 11.05 1.49
CA ARG A 23 3.67 12.07 0.68
C ARG A 23 2.24 12.32 1.17
N GLY A 24 1.51 11.27 1.55
CA GLY A 24 0.15 11.33 2.10
C GLY A 24 0.10 12.16 3.37
N ASP A 25 0.98 11.88 4.33
CA ASP A 25 1.07 12.61 5.59
C ASP A 25 1.38 14.09 5.35
N ARG A 26 2.33 14.37 4.45
CA ARG A 26 2.68 15.75 4.09
C ARG A 26 1.53 16.52 3.43
N VAL A 27 0.75 15.86 2.57
CA VAL A 27 -0.39 16.50 1.87
C VAL A 27 -1.56 16.76 2.83
N HIS A 28 -1.80 15.86 3.77
CA HIS A 28 -2.92 15.98 4.73
C HIS A 28 -2.53 16.69 6.03
N GLY A 29 -1.26 17.09 6.19
CA GLY A 29 -0.76 17.73 7.41
C GLY A 29 -0.77 16.83 8.63
N LEU A 30 -0.68 15.50 8.43
CA LEU A 30 -0.62 14.52 9.51
C LEU A 30 0.77 14.53 10.16
N GLU A 31 0.82 14.19 11.44
CA GLU A 31 2.08 13.98 12.14
C GLU A 31 2.76 12.73 11.57
N PHE A 32 3.99 12.90 11.07
CA PHE A 32 4.74 11.80 10.48
C PHE A 32 5.21 10.84 11.57
N ASP A 33 4.62 9.64 11.61
CA ASP A 33 5.09 8.53 12.43
C ASP A 33 5.91 7.55 11.58
N LEU A 34 7.22 7.53 11.79
CA LEU A 34 8.14 6.64 11.09
C LEU A 34 7.85 5.17 11.40
N ALA A 35 7.48 4.83 12.63
CA ALA A 35 7.26 3.45 13.03
C ALA A 35 6.03 2.88 12.31
N ASP A 36 4.93 3.63 12.31
CA ASP A 36 3.71 3.24 11.60
C ASP A 36 3.92 3.20 10.08
N THR A 37 4.62 4.18 9.52
CA THR A 37 4.97 4.23 8.10
C THR A 37 5.78 3.01 7.67
N LEU A 38 6.78 2.62 8.47
CA LEU A 38 7.60 1.44 8.20
C LEU A 38 6.78 0.15 8.26
N ILE A 39 5.97 -0.04 9.30
CA ILE A 39 5.11 -1.22 9.46
C ILE A 39 4.16 -1.35 8.28
N THR A 40 3.47 -0.26 7.94
CA THR A 40 2.53 -0.22 6.81
C THR A 40 3.25 -0.48 5.48
N SER A 41 4.47 0.03 5.32
CA SER A 41 5.28 -0.23 4.12
C SER A 41 5.73 -1.69 4.01
N PHE A 42 6.04 -2.38 5.11
CA PHE A 42 6.34 -3.82 5.07
C PHE A 42 5.12 -4.67 4.71
N LEU A 43 3.94 -4.22 5.11
CA LEU A 43 2.66 -4.85 4.84
C LEU A 43 2.07 -4.47 3.46
N TRP A 44 2.83 -3.76 2.61
CA TRP A 44 2.38 -3.33 1.28
C TRP A 44 1.70 -4.43 0.44
N PRO A 45 2.12 -5.72 0.44
CA PRO A 45 1.46 -6.73 -0.37
C PRO A 45 0.03 -7.01 0.11
N PHE A 46 -0.18 -7.01 1.44
CA PHE A 46 -1.49 -7.19 2.04
C PHE A 46 -2.42 -6.03 1.65
N TYR A 47 -1.95 -4.79 1.80
CA TYR A 47 -2.73 -3.61 1.43
C TYR A 47 -3.04 -3.55 -0.07
N SER A 48 -2.09 -3.96 -0.92
CA SER A 48 -2.31 -4.04 -2.37
C SER A 48 -3.47 -4.96 -2.73
N VAL A 49 -3.56 -6.12 -2.06
CA VAL A 49 -4.69 -7.04 -2.25
C VAL A 49 -5.97 -6.49 -1.63
N ALA A 50 -5.90 -5.94 -0.41
CA ALA A 50 -7.05 -5.40 0.29
C ALA A 50 -7.72 -4.25 -0.49
N ILE A 51 -6.95 -3.33 -1.04
CA ILE A 51 -7.44 -2.21 -1.86
C ILE A 51 -8.20 -2.74 -3.09
N ILE A 52 -7.65 -3.71 -3.80
CA ILE A 52 -8.30 -4.33 -4.97
C ILE A 52 -9.63 -5.00 -4.54
N CYS A 53 -9.64 -5.74 -3.44
CA CYS A 53 -10.85 -6.37 -2.92
C CYS A 53 -11.94 -5.34 -2.56
N ILE A 54 -11.55 -4.23 -1.93
CA ILE A 54 -12.46 -3.13 -1.59
C ILE A 54 -13.04 -2.52 -2.87
N GLU A 55 -12.20 -2.23 -3.86
CA GLU A 55 -12.65 -1.63 -5.12
C GLU A 55 -13.63 -2.54 -5.88
N ILE A 56 -13.35 -3.85 -5.92
CA ILE A 56 -14.26 -4.84 -6.50
C ILE A 56 -15.59 -4.85 -5.74
N TYR A 57 -15.55 -4.89 -4.41
CA TYR A 57 -16.75 -4.90 -3.57
C TYR A 57 -17.60 -3.64 -3.77
N GLU A 58 -16.97 -2.46 -3.81
CA GLU A 58 -17.66 -1.18 -4.03
C GLU A 58 -18.33 -1.13 -5.41
N ARG A 59 -17.65 -1.60 -6.47
CA ARG A 59 -18.25 -1.70 -7.80
C ARG A 59 -19.50 -2.60 -7.82
N PHE A 60 -19.44 -3.75 -7.14
CA PHE A 60 -20.62 -4.63 -7.01
C PHE A 60 -21.75 -3.98 -6.21
N LYS A 61 -21.43 -3.23 -5.16
CA LYS A 61 -22.42 -2.50 -4.35
C LYS A 61 -23.10 -1.40 -5.17
N GLN A 62 -22.35 -0.63 -5.95
CA GLN A 62 -22.88 0.42 -6.83
C GLN A 62 -23.80 -0.16 -7.91
N ASN A 63 -23.44 -1.30 -8.51
CA ASN A 63 -24.26 -1.95 -9.56
C ASN A 63 -25.55 -2.62 -9.03
N ARG A 64 -25.73 -2.72 -7.71
CA ARG A 64 -26.96 -3.24 -7.09
C ARG A 64 -27.99 -2.18 -6.75
N HIS A 65 -27.64 -0.89 -6.88
CA HIS A 65 -28.54 0.25 -6.70
C HIS A 65 -29.01 0.77 -8.05
#